data_AF-A0A1H2AQ61-F1
#
_entry.id   AF-A0A1H2AQ61-F1
#
_cell.length_a   1.000
_cell.length_b   1.000
_cell.length_c   1.000
_cell.angle_alpha   90.00
_cell.angle_beta   90.00
_cell.angle_gamma   90.00
#
_symmetry.space_group_name_H-M   'P 1'
#
loop_
_entity.id
_entity.type
_entity.pdbx_description
1 polymer ?
#
loop_
_entity_poly.entity_id
_entity_poly.type
_entity_poly.pdbx_seq_one_letter_code
_entity_poly.pdbx_strand_id
1 'polypeptide(L)'
;MTDPAHAVPNGFEPSPYETRPLAIQPDDATTPDLIARPPTIPPTDPGTSSREELEMALQRAQLVADDCESLLAPAQRAMEDGAWVSRLADEFSNELTVHARLAGSVAAACVETIQTALDSRGDDDLLEVRPL
;
A
#
# COMPACT_ATOMS: atom_id res chain seq x y z
N MET A 1 -34.75 -7.32 -59.86
CA MET A 1 -34.01 -8.07 -58.83
C MET A 1 -33.50 -7.03 -57.86
N THR A 2 -34.16 -6.94 -56.70
CA THR A 2 -33.97 -5.90 -55.70
C THR A 2 -32.76 -6.26 -54.86
N ASP A 3 -31.68 -5.50 -54.95
CA ASP A 3 -30.70 -5.41 -53.86
C ASP A 3 -30.18 -3.96 -53.77
N PRO A 4 -30.69 -3.17 -52.82
CA PRO A 4 -30.20 -1.82 -52.56
C PRO A 4 -28.84 -1.90 -51.85
N ALA A 5 -27.86 -1.24 -52.44
CA ALA A 5 -26.55 -0.98 -51.86
C ALA A 5 -26.64 -0.71 -50.35
N HIS A 6 -25.99 -1.56 -49.56
CA HIS A 6 -25.82 -1.39 -48.12
C HIS A 6 -25.11 -0.05 -47.84
N ALA A 7 -25.91 0.98 -47.58
CA ALA A 7 -25.44 2.21 -46.97
C ALA A 7 -25.10 1.90 -45.51
N VAL A 8 -23.83 2.08 -45.15
CA VAL A 8 -23.34 2.00 -43.77
C VAL A 8 -23.96 3.16 -42.99
N PRO A 9 -24.75 2.93 -41.92
CA PRO A 9 -25.22 4.02 -41.09
C PRO A 9 -24.06 4.53 -40.24
N ASN A 10 -23.54 5.71 -40.60
CA ASN A 10 -22.61 6.47 -39.79
C ASN A 10 -23.42 7.15 -38.67
N GLY A 11 -23.75 6.38 -37.63
CA GLY A 11 -24.63 6.79 -36.54
C GLY A 11 -23.91 6.85 -35.20
N PHE A 12 -22.98 7.80 -35.05
CA PHE A 12 -22.60 8.27 -33.72
C PHE A 12 -23.55 9.42 -33.37
N GLU A 13 -24.70 9.11 -32.78
CA GLU A 13 -25.57 10.14 -32.21
C GLU A 13 -24.94 10.67 -30.92
N PRO A 14 -24.62 11.98 -30.81
CA PRO A 14 -24.27 12.57 -29.53
C PRO A 14 -25.53 12.67 -28.65
N SER A 15 -25.48 12.03 -27.48
CA SER A 15 -26.51 12.10 -26.43
C SER A 15 -26.87 13.57 -26.10
N PRO A 16 -28.16 13.92 -25.90
CA PRO A 16 -28.61 15.30 -25.77
C PRO A 16 -28.50 15.86 -24.34
N TYR A 17 -27.46 15.51 -23.59
CA TYR A 17 -27.22 16.14 -22.29
C TYR A 17 -26.44 17.43 -22.52
N GLU A 18 -27.17 18.54 -22.51
CA GLU A 18 -26.65 19.90 -22.49
C GLU A 18 -25.53 20.03 -21.46
N THR A 19 -24.33 20.36 -21.94
CA THR A 19 -23.20 20.78 -21.11
C THR A 19 -23.53 22.15 -20.51
N ARG A 20 -24.22 22.18 -19.37
CA ARG A 20 -24.35 23.40 -18.58
C ARG A 20 -22.95 23.88 -18.17
N PRO A 21 -22.59 25.16 -18.37
CA PRO A 21 -21.40 25.72 -17.76
C PRO A 21 -21.53 25.60 -16.24
N LEU A 22 -20.49 25.08 -15.58
CA LEU A 22 -20.39 25.10 -14.12
C LEU A 22 -20.55 26.55 -13.65
N ALA A 23 -21.60 26.82 -12.89
CA ALA A 23 -21.77 28.09 -12.22
C ALA A 23 -20.55 28.31 -11.30
N ILE A 24 -19.81 29.38 -11.53
CA ILE A 24 -18.74 29.83 -10.63
C ILE A 24 -19.43 30.21 -9.32
N GLN A 25 -19.30 29.38 -8.29
CA GLN A 25 -19.74 29.75 -6.94
C GLN A 25 -18.86 30.91 -6.44
N PRO A 26 -19.44 31.90 -5.73
CA PRO A 26 -18.66 32.92 -5.07
C PRO A 26 -17.83 32.32 -3.94
N ASP A 27 -16.58 32.73 -3.94
CA ASP A 27 -15.48 32.41 -3.04
C ASP A 27 -15.81 32.90 -1.61
N ASP A 28 -16.28 32.01 -0.73
CA ASP A 28 -16.27 32.26 0.71
C ASP A 28 -16.53 30.97 1.50
N ALA A 29 -15.46 30.25 1.86
CA ALA A 29 -15.38 29.40 3.06
C ALA A 29 -13.99 28.72 3.16
N THR A 30 -13.10 29.36 3.92
CA THR A 30 -12.10 28.75 4.81
C THR A 30 -11.65 27.32 4.46
N THR A 31 -10.70 27.20 3.53
CA THR A 31 -9.88 25.98 3.43
C THR A 31 -8.99 25.88 4.68
N PRO A 32 -9.01 24.77 5.44
CA PRO A 32 -7.91 24.47 6.32
C PRO A 32 -6.69 24.26 5.43
N ASP A 33 -5.64 25.01 5.72
CA ASP A 33 -4.34 24.95 5.05
C ASP A 33 -3.72 23.56 5.27
N LEU A 34 -4.12 22.58 4.44
CA LEU A 34 -3.51 21.26 4.33
C LEU A 34 -2.21 21.39 3.54
N ILE A 35 -1.29 22.25 4.00
CA ILE A 35 0.12 22.05 3.68
C ILE A 35 0.46 20.71 4.32
N ALA A 36 0.55 19.68 3.49
CA ALA A 36 1.14 18.39 3.81
C ALA A 36 2.54 18.66 4.37
N ARG A 37 2.61 18.84 5.68
CA ARG A 37 3.86 18.99 6.41
C ARG A 37 4.61 17.70 6.09
N PRO A 38 5.80 17.75 5.45
CA PRO A 38 6.56 16.54 5.21
C PRO A 38 6.71 15.82 6.56
N PRO A 39 6.60 14.48 6.60
CA PRO A 39 6.72 13.74 7.85
C PRO A 39 7.97 14.24 8.55
N THR A 40 7.80 14.78 9.75
CA THR A 40 8.92 15.32 10.50
C THR A 40 9.75 14.12 10.91
N ILE A 41 10.77 13.80 10.12
CA ILE A 41 11.75 12.78 10.45
C ILE A 41 12.44 13.32 11.72
N PRO A 42 12.27 12.70 12.90
CA PRO A 42 12.97 13.14 14.08
C PRO A 42 14.49 13.09 13.78
N PRO A 43 15.27 14.04 14.32
CA PRO A 43 16.72 14.04 14.13
C PRO A 43 17.26 12.66 14.53
N THR A 44 18.01 12.05 13.62
CA THR A 44 18.63 10.74 13.84
C THR A 44 19.71 10.93 14.89
N ASP A 45 19.36 10.73 16.16
CA ASP A 45 20.35 10.62 17.22
C ASP A 45 21.19 9.37 16.90
N PRO A 46 22.52 9.47 16.73
CA PRO A 46 23.37 8.29 16.59
C PRO A 46 23.44 7.47 17.90
N GLY A 47 22.82 7.96 18.98
CA GLY A 47 22.57 7.21 20.19
C GLY A 47 21.76 5.95 19.91
N THR A 48 22.22 4.83 20.48
CA THR A 48 21.55 3.53 20.39
C THR A 48 20.06 3.68 20.75
N SER A 49 19.13 3.30 19.85
CA SER A 49 17.68 3.39 20.11
C SER A 49 17.32 2.71 21.43
N SER A 50 16.55 3.38 22.28
CA SER A 50 16.09 2.85 23.57
C SER A 50 15.26 1.58 23.40
N ARG A 51 15.14 0.78 24.48
CA ARG A 51 14.33 -0.44 24.47
C ARG A 51 12.86 -0.13 24.12
N GLU A 52 12.30 0.91 24.72
CA GLU A 52 10.92 1.35 24.45
C GLU A 52 10.73 1.73 22.97
N GLU A 53 11.69 2.44 22.38
CA GLU A 53 11.65 2.77 20.94
C GLU A 53 11.67 1.54 20.05
N LEU A 54 12.48 0.53 20.40
CA LEU A 54 12.54 -0.73 19.67
C LEU A 54 11.27 -1.55 19.82
N GLU A 55 10.64 -1.59 21.00
CA GLU A 55 9.34 -2.25 21.23
C GLU A 55 8.22 -1.57 20.41
N MET A 56 8.19 -0.23 20.38
CA MET A 56 7.28 0.51 19.51
C MET A 56 7.55 0.25 18.02
N ALA A 57 8.82 0.18 17.61
CA ALA A 57 9.19 -0.13 16.24
C ALA A 57 8.77 -1.55 15.85
N LEU A 58 8.92 -2.51 16.77
CA LEU A 58 8.49 -3.90 16.57
C LEU A 58 6.98 -4.00 16.35
N GLN A 59 6.17 -3.35 17.18
CA GLN A 59 4.72 -3.33 17.02
C GLN A 59 4.29 -2.75 15.67
N ARG A 60 4.93 -1.66 15.24
CA ARG A 60 4.68 -1.06 13.92
C ARG A 60 5.12 -1.97 12.79
N ALA A 61 6.27 -2.61 12.91
CA ALA A 61 6.78 -3.53 11.91
C ALA A 61 5.89 -4.77 11.76
N GLN A 62 5.37 -5.31 12.86
CA GLN A 62 4.40 -6.42 12.85
C GLN A 62 3.12 -6.03 12.11
N LEU A 63 2.56 -4.85 12.39
CA LEU A 63 1.38 -4.35 11.66
C LEU A 63 1.63 -4.26 10.16
N VAL A 64 2.78 -3.70 9.75
CA VAL A 64 3.16 -3.60 8.33
C VAL A 64 3.41 -4.98 7.71
N ALA A 65 3.93 -5.94 8.48
CA ALA A 65 4.11 -7.30 8.01
C ALA A 65 2.78 -7.99 7.70
N ASP A 66 1.78 -7.84 8.57
CA ASP A 66 0.43 -8.34 8.35
C ASP A 66 -0.21 -7.70 7.09
N ASP A 67 -0.02 -6.40 6.90
CA ASP A 67 -0.47 -5.68 5.70
C ASP A 67 0.22 -6.22 4.43
N CYS A 68 1.52 -6.52 4.53
CA CYS A 68 2.31 -7.06 3.42
C CYS A 68 1.92 -8.49 3.04
N GLU A 69 1.51 -9.33 4.00
CA GLU A 69 0.99 -10.68 3.73
C GLU A 69 -0.31 -10.65 2.92
N SER A 70 -1.15 -9.65 3.17
CA SER A 70 -2.47 -9.53 2.52
C SER A 70 -2.50 -8.57 1.31
N LEU A 71 -1.40 -7.83 1.07
CA LEU A 71 -1.30 -6.76 0.07
C LEU A 71 -1.79 -7.17 -1.34
N LEU A 72 -1.44 -8.38 -1.78
CA LEU A 72 -1.73 -8.86 -3.13
C LEU A 72 -2.93 -9.81 -3.20
N ALA A 73 -3.57 -10.13 -2.07
CA ALA A 73 -4.74 -11.01 -2.02
C ALA A 73 -5.90 -10.52 -2.91
N PRO A 74 -6.22 -9.22 -3.01
CA PRO A 74 -7.28 -8.75 -3.91
C PRO A 74 -6.98 -9.03 -5.39
N ALA A 75 -5.71 -8.89 -5.80
CA ALA A 75 -5.29 -9.15 -7.17
C ALA A 75 -5.34 -10.65 -7.48
N GLN A 76 -4.90 -11.51 -6.55
CA GLN A 76 -5.00 -12.97 -6.69
C GLN A 76 -6.47 -13.41 -6.83
N ARG A 77 -7.35 -12.88 -5.98
CA ARG A 77 -8.77 -13.18 -6.04
C ARG A 77 -9.42 -12.76 -7.35
N ALA A 78 -9.06 -11.59 -7.89
CA ALA A 78 -9.56 -11.16 -9.19
C ALA A 78 -9.14 -12.10 -10.34
N MET A 79 -7.93 -12.68 -10.26
CA MET A 79 -7.47 -13.70 -11.21
C MET A 79 -8.23 -15.02 -11.05
N GLU A 80 -8.48 -15.46 -9.82
CA GLU A 80 -9.27 -16.67 -9.50
C GLU A 80 -10.72 -16.56 -9.96
N ASP A 81 -11.32 -15.38 -9.83
CA ASP A 81 -12.69 -15.08 -10.30
C ASP A 81 -12.80 -15.07 -11.84
N GLY A 82 -11.67 -15.26 -12.56
CA GLY A 82 -11.65 -15.37 -14.01
C GLY A 82 -11.83 -14.03 -14.73
N ALA A 83 -11.47 -12.92 -14.07
CA ALA A 83 -11.53 -11.58 -14.69
C ALA A 83 -10.66 -11.49 -15.96
N TRP A 84 -9.64 -12.33 -16.09
CA TRP A 84 -8.80 -12.45 -17.26
C TRP A 84 -8.36 -13.91 -17.50
N VAL A 85 -8.69 -14.46 -18.67
CA VAL A 85 -8.36 -15.85 -19.04
C VAL A 85 -7.53 -15.86 -20.32
N SER A 86 -6.23 -16.10 -20.19
CA SER A 86 -5.27 -16.27 -21.29
C SER A 86 -3.99 -16.93 -20.79
N ARG A 87 -3.14 -17.43 -21.69
CA ARG A 87 -1.81 -17.93 -21.31
C ARG A 87 -0.96 -16.88 -20.58
N LEU A 88 -1.07 -15.62 -20.99
CA LEU A 88 -0.39 -14.51 -20.32
C LEU A 88 -0.95 -14.25 -18.91
N ALA A 89 -2.24 -14.52 -18.71
CA ALA A 89 -2.87 -14.45 -17.39
C ALA A 89 -2.30 -15.51 -16.44
N ASP A 90 -2.05 -16.73 -16.94
CA ASP A 90 -1.42 -17.80 -16.16
C ASP A 90 0.02 -17.43 -15.76
N GLU A 91 0.80 -16.89 -16.70
CA GLU A 91 2.16 -16.40 -16.45
C GLU A 91 2.17 -15.26 -15.40
N PHE A 92 1.27 -14.29 -15.56
CA PHE A 92 1.10 -13.20 -14.60
C PHE A 92 0.66 -13.69 -13.20
N SER A 93 -0.27 -14.64 -13.13
CA SER A 93 -0.74 -15.20 -11.85
C SER A 93 0.38 -15.90 -11.07
N ASN A 94 1.26 -16.61 -11.79
CA ASN A 94 2.45 -17.21 -11.19
C ASN A 94 3.41 -16.15 -10.64
N GLU A 95 3.71 -15.10 -11.42
CA GLU A 95 4.57 -14.00 -10.97
C GLU A 95 3.97 -13.25 -9.77
N LEU A 96 2.66 -12.99 -9.81
CA LEU A 96 1.93 -12.36 -8.71
C LEU A 96 2.07 -13.15 -7.40
N THR A 97 1.98 -14.48 -7.48
CA THR A 97 2.17 -15.37 -6.33
C THR A 97 3.60 -15.32 -5.79
N VAL A 98 4.60 -15.24 -6.67
CA VAL A 98 6.00 -15.07 -6.28
C VAL A 98 6.20 -13.72 -5.56
N HIS A 99 5.62 -12.64 -6.08
CA HIS A 99 5.73 -11.32 -5.47
C HIS A 99 5.04 -11.24 -4.10
N ALA A 100 3.87 -11.88 -3.94
CA ALA A 100 3.20 -11.95 -2.64
C ALA A 100 4.06 -12.64 -1.58
N ARG A 101 4.68 -13.77 -1.95
CA ARG A 101 5.60 -14.49 -1.06
C ARG A 101 6.84 -13.65 -0.71
N LEU A 102 7.40 -12.95 -1.69
CA LEU A 102 8.57 -12.11 -1.48
C LEU A 102 8.25 -10.94 -0.53
N ALA A 103 7.11 -10.27 -0.72
CA ALA A 103 6.67 -9.18 0.16
C ALA A 103 6.55 -9.65 1.62
N GLY A 104 5.87 -10.78 1.86
CA GLY A 104 5.77 -11.36 3.20
C GLY A 104 7.14 -11.74 3.78
N SER A 105 8.03 -12.33 2.98
CA SER A 105 9.37 -12.72 3.43
C SER A 105 10.23 -11.52 3.83
N VAL A 106 10.18 -10.43 3.05
CA VAL A 106 10.92 -9.19 3.35
C VAL A 106 10.36 -8.54 4.61
N ALA A 107 9.04 -8.47 4.76
CA ALA A 107 8.43 -7.87 5.94
C ALA A 107 8.74 -8.68 7.22
N ALA A 108 8.70 -10.01 7.15
CA ALA A 108 9.10 -10.88 8.24
C ALA A 108 10.58 -10.68 8.64
N ALA A 109 11.48 -10.55 7.66
CA ALA A 109 12.90 -10.27 7.94
C ALA A 109 13.12 -8.90 8.63
N CYS A 110 12.30 -7.89 8.31
CA CYS A 110 12.32 -6.62 9.03
C CYS A 110 11.92 -6.79 10.49
N VAL A 111 10.86 -7.55 10.78
CA VAL A 111 10.44 -7.88 12.16
C VAL A 111 11.54 -8.63 12.89
N GLU A 112 12.15 -9.63 12.27
CA GLU A 112 13.24 -10.43 12.84
C GLU A 112 14.46 -9.56 13.20
N THR A 113 14.80 -8.60 12.35
CA THR A 113 15.92 -7.67 12.60
C THR A 113 15.68 -6.84 13.86
N ILE A 114 14.46 -6.32 14.06
CA ILE A 114 14.11 -5.53 15.25
C ILE A 114 14.06 -6.43 16.50
N GLN A 115 13.50 -7.63 16.38
CA GLN A 115 13.46 -8.60 17.46
C GLN A 115 14.87 -8.99 17.92
N THR A 116 15.77 -9.25 16.98
CA THR A 116 17.19 -9.55 17.27
C THR A 116 17.87 -8.40 18.02
N ALA A 117 17.59 -7.15 17.62
CA ALA A 117 18.11 -5.97 18.31
C ALA A 117 17.56 -5.85 19.75
N LEU A 118 16.27 -6.14 19.96
CA LEU A 118 15.64 -6.18 21.29
C LEU A 118 16.23 -7.26 22.18
N ASP A 119 16.39 -8.47 21.64
CA ASP A 119 16.91 -9.62 22.39
C ASP A 119 18.35 -9.37 22.84
N SER A 120 19.16 -8.73 22.00
CA SER A 120 20.55 -8.35 22.34
C SER A 120 20.67 -7.32 23.47
N ARG A 121 19.61 -6.54 23.73
CA ARG A 121 19.55 -5.58 24.85
C ARG A 121 19.00 -6.20 26.14
N GLY A 122 18.24 -7.28 26.06
CA GLY A 122 17.67 -7.95 27.24
C GLY A 122 18.70 -8.50 28.21
N ASP A 123 19.94 -8.74 27.74
CA ASP A 123 21.06 -9.20 28.56
C ASP A 123 21.80 -8.07 29.31
N ASP A 124 21.57 -6.79 28.98
CA ASP A 124 22.35 -5.65 29.50
C ASP A 124 21.76 -5.01 30.78
N ASP A 125 20.52 -5.35 31.15
CA ASP A 125 19.79 -4.77 32.31
C ASP A 125 20.10 -5.44 33.68
N LEU A 126 21.08 -6.36 33.76
CA LEU A 126 21.31 -7.19 34.95
C LEU A 126 22.30 -6.66 36.01
N LEU A 127 22.73 -5.38 36.01
CA LEU A 127 23.70 -4.90 37.00
C LEU A 127 23.39 -3.52 37.62
N GLU A 128 22.17 -3.29 38.13
CA GLU A 128 22.02 -2.37 39.26
C GLU A 128 22.44 -3.07 40.57
N VAL A 129 23.75 -3.26 40.76
CA VAL A 129 24.33 -3.65 42.05
C VAL A 129 24.14 -2.48 43.01
N ARG A 130 23.07 -2.53 43.83
CA ARG A 130 22.91 -1.62 44.96
C ARG A 130 24.06 -1.81 45.96
N PRO A 131 24.85 -0.77 46.29
CA PRO A 131 25.80 -0.85 47.39
C PRO A 131 25.05 -0.79 48.73
N LEU A 132 25.41 -1.69 49.64
CA LEU A 132 25.19 -1.57 51.07
C LEU A 132 26.55 -1.36 51.76
#